data_AF-A0A426TVD9-F1
#
_entry.id   AF-A0A426TVD9-F1
#
_cell.length_a   1.000
_cell.length_b   1.000
_cell.length_c   1.000
_cell.angle_alpha   90.00
_cell.angle_beta   90.00
_cell.angle_gamma   90.00
#
_symmetry.space_group_name_H-M   'P 1'
#
loop_
_entity.id
_entity.type
_entity.pdbx_description
1 polymer ?
#
loop_
_entity_poly.entity_id
_entity_poly.type
_entity_poly.pdbx_seq_one_letter_code
_entity_poly.pdbx_strand_id
1 'polypeptide(L)'
;MTTYARPRLIAEDDPRYRAHVAQFVLLRKNQKAMRPPRQRELFGGQAEAALRTWLDARLELDDRRILEYEERRNRRGFIKYRELDGLHIAARTAHVFEIKASRSASALRRAIGQLQETRAILRLLYPVVAVTILLVDTGIPADQEALEALMSSERPPPRRPELFAEVLEALPDLHFCTSFEQTGDAERVGLLRFSVEDIIAIAGAENLALAWEEDDLEPDEPPEPRPTSSLYTTSEPNETPPDDDDDNPMAAAMRRAGLK
;
A
#
# COMPACT_ATOMS: atom_id res chain seq x y z
N MET A 1 11.38 4.24 19.69
CA MET A 1 11.82 3.11 18.85
C MET A 1 10.63 2.19 18.64
N THR A 2 10.28 1.89 17.38
CA THR A 2 9.18 0.96 17.05
C THR A 2 9.72 -0.46 17.05
N THR A 3 8.99 -1.40 17.65
CA THR A 3 9.34 -2.83 17.64
C THR A 3 8.13 -3.65 17.22
N TYR A 4 8.38 -4.79 16.58
CA TYR A 4 7.34 -5.71 16.11
C TYR A 4 7.38 -7.00 16.94
N ALA A 5 6.21 -7.58 17.21
CA ALA A 5 6.09 -8.82 17.96
C ALA A 5 4.91 -9.65 17.48
N ARG A 6 4.94 -10.95 17.80
CA ARG A 6 3.86 -11.91 17.57
C ARG A 6 3.27 -11.87 16.15
N PRO A 7 4.08 -11.84 15.09
CA PRO A 7 3.52 -11.89 13.75
C PRO A 7 2.83 -13.23 13.51
N ARG A 8 1.74 -13.19 12.75
CA ARG A 8 1.10 -14.38 12.20
C ARG A 8 0.60 -14.09 10.79
N LEU A 9 0.68 -15.09 9.94
CA LEU A 9 0.03 -15.09 8.63
C LEU A 9 -1.34 -15.76 8.76
N ILE A 10 -2.37 -15.05 8.33
CA ILE A 10 -3.76 -15.50 8.37
C ILE A 10 -4.40 -15.32 7.00
N ALA A 11 -5.45 -16.10 6.75
CA ALA A 11 -6.26 -15.97 5.55
C ALA A 11 -7.31 -14.87 5.73
N GLU A 12 -7.90 -14.44 4.62
CA GLU A 12 -8.91 -13.38 4.56
C GLU A 12 -10.20 -13.73 5.34
N ASP A 13 -10.45 -15.03 5.57
CA ASP A 13 -11.60 -15.53 6.31
C ASP A 13 -11.42 -15.53 7.84
N ASP A 14 -10.24 -15.15 8.37
CA ASP A 14 -9.98 -15.08 9.82
C ASP A 14 -11.03 -14.17 10.51
N PRO A 15 -11.75 -14.68 11.53
CA PRO A 15 -12.85 -13.94 12.15
C PRO A 15 -12.45 -12.58 12.74
N ARG A 16 -11.22 -12.44 13.26
CA ARG A 16 -10.73 -11.19 13.86
C ARG A 16 -10.42 -10.17 12.79
N TYR A 17 -9.79 -10.60 11.70
CA TYR A 17 -9.52 -9.74 10.56
C TYR A 17 -10.84 -9.29 9.89
N ARG A 18 -11.81 -10.19 9.69
CA ARG A 18 -13.13 -9.80 9.18
C ARG A 18 -13.85 -8.78 10.06
N ALA A 19 -13.80 -8.95 11.38
CA ALA A 19 -14.36 -7.98 12.32
C ALA A 19 -13.64 -6.62 12.24
N HIS A 20 -12.32 -6.61 12.08
CA HIS A 20 -11.52 -5.41 11.88
C HIS A 20 -11.91 -4.66 10.60
N VAL A 21 -11.99 -5.36 9.46
CA VAL A 21 -12.41 -4.76 8.18
C VAL A 21 -13.83 -4.21 8.26
N ALA A 22 -14.76 -4.94 8.90
CA ALA A 22 -16.15 -4.49 9.07
C ALA A 22 -16.25 -3.16 9.83
N GLN A 23 -15.43 -2.96 10.88
CA GLN A 23 -15.38 -1.68 11.60
C GLN A 23 -14.94 -0.53 10.70
N PHE A 24 -13.94 -0.74 9.84
CA PHE A 24 -13.49 0.28 8.88
C PHE A 24 -14.55 0.62 7.82
N VAL A 25 -15.25 -0.39 7.30
CA VAL A 25 -16.32 -0.17 6.32
C VAL A 25 -17.45 0.66 6.92
N LEU A 26 -17.85 0.37 8.16
CA LEU A 26 -18.86 1.14 8.89
C LEU A 26 -18.43 2.61 9.09
N LEU A 27 -17.18 2.83 9.49
CA LEU A 27 -16.62 4.18 9.64
C LEU A 27 -16.60 4.95 8.32
N ARG A 28 -16.19 4.31 7.21
CA ARG A 28 -16.16 4.95 5.88
C ARG A 28 -17.55 5.30 5.36
N LYS A 29 -18.53 4.39 5.51
CA LYS A 29 -19.93 4.63 5.11
C LYS A 29 -20.54 5.82 5.85
N ASN A 30 -20.12 6.05 7.09
CA ASN A 30 -20.60 7.17 7.90
C ASN A 30 -19.92 8.51 7.57
N GLN A 31 -18.82 8.52 6.80
CA GLN A 31 -17.96 9.71 6.66
C GLN A 31 -17.97 10.38 5.27
N LYS A 32 -18.44 9.78 4.17
CA LYS A 32 -18.42 10.46 2.84
C LYS A 32 -19.52 10.03 1.88
N ALA A 33 -19.99 10.99 1.07
CA ALA A 33 -20.58 10.71 -0.24
C ALA A 33 -19.53 9.98 -1.09
N MET A 34 -19.75 8.69 -1.38
CA MET A 34 -18.82 7.90 -2.18
C MET A 34 -18.91 8.37 -3.65
N ARG A 35 -17.91 9.12 -4.11
CA ARG A 35 -17.68 9.32 -5.55
C ARG A 35 -17.42 7.96 -6.19
N PRO A 36 -17.90 7.72 -7.43
CA PRO A 36 -17.46 6.56 -8.20
C PRO A 36 -15.93 6.51 -8.32
N PRO A 37 -15.32 5.32 -8.31
CA PRO A 37 -13.88 5.19 -8.51
C PRO A 37 -13.49 5.68 -9.91
N ARG A 38 -12.34 6.34 -10.02
CA ARG A 38 -11.77 6.78 -11.31
C ARG A 38 -11.35 5.56 -12.15
N GLN A 39 -11.37 5.66 -13.48
CA GLN A 39 -10.94 4.56 -14.37
C GLN A 39 -9.52 4.09 -14.06
N ARG A 40 -8.62 5.02 -13.72
CA ARG A 40 -7.24 4.71 -13.34
C ARG A 40 -7.13 3.96 -12.00
N GLU A 41 -8.04 4.22 -11.06
CA GLU A 41 -8.13 3.45 -9.80
C GLU A 41 -8.65 2.03 -10.07
N LEU A 42 -9.64 1.90 -10.96
CA LEU A 42 -10.13 0.60 -11.42
C LEU A 42 -9.04 -0.20 -12.12
N PHE A 43 -8.28 0.43 -13.02
CA PHE A 43 -7.15 -0.20 -13.70
C PHE A 43 -6.10 -0.70 -12.71
N GLY A 44 -5.79 0.06 -11.66
CA GLY A 44 -4.84 -0.36 -10.63
C GLY A 44 -5.23 -1.71 -10.01
N GLY A 45 -6.49 -1.88 -9.61
CA GLY A 45 -6.99 -3.14 -9.07
C GLY A 45 -7.06 -4.28 -10.09
N GLN A 46 -7.40 -3.97 -11.35
CA GLN A 46 -7.41 -4.97 -12.42
C GLN A 46 -6.00 -5.45 -12.78
N ALA A 47 -5.03 -4.53 -12.86
CA ALA A 47 -3.64 -4.85 -13.11
C ALA A 47 -3.03 -5.68 -11.96
N GLU A 48 -3.39 -5.38 -10.72
CA GLU A 48 -3.04 -6.20 -9.55
C GLU A 48 -3.60 -7.63 -9.69
N ALA A 49 -4.89 -7.78 -9.98
CA ALA A 49 -5.51 -9.09 -10.16
C ALA A 49 -4.89 -9.89 -11.31
N ALA A 50 -4.59 -9.22 -12.43
CA ALA A 50 -3.92 -9.81 -13.59
C ALA A 50 -2.51 -10.31 -13.24
N LEU A 51 -1.70 -9.46 -12.60
CA LEU A 51 -0.34 -9.84 -12.20
C LEU A 51 -0.32 -10.91 -11.12
N ARG A 52 -1.29 -10.91 -10.20
CA ARG A 52 -1.43 -11.99 -9.22
C ARG A 52 -1.75 -13.33 -9.89
N THR A 53 -2.65 -13.35 -10.88
CA THR A 53 -2.94 -14.55 -11.68
C THR A 53 -1.70 -15.01 -12.46
N TRP A 54 -0.96 -14.07 -13.04
CA TRP A 54 0.30 -14.35 -13.73
C TRP A 54 1.39 -14.91 -12.80
N LEU A 55 1.46 -14.43 -11.55
CA LEU A 55 2.34 -14.94 -10.50
C LEU A 55 1.94 -16.36 -10.08
N ASP A 56 0.65 -16.60 -9.86
CA ASP A 56 0.12 -17.90 -9.42
C ASP A 56 0.38 -19.03 -10.44
N ALA A 57 0.43 -18.69 -11.73
CA ALA A 57 0.83 -19.63 -12.79
C ALA A 57 2.31 -20.05 -12.73
N ARG A 58 3.15 -19.36 -11.92
CA ARG A 58 4.60 -19.58 -11.83
C ARG A 58 5.04 -20.01 -10.43
N LEU A 59 4.36 -19.54 -9.41
CA LEU A 59 4.60 -19.84 -8.00
C LEU A 59 3.29 -20.26 -7.35
N GLU A 60 3.35 -21.25 -6.47
CA GLU A 60 2.23 -21.55 -5.58
C GLU A 60 2.09 -20.41 -4.56
N LEU A 61 1.09 -19.54 -4.74
CA LEU A 61 0.84 -18.45 -3.82
C LEU A 61 0.12 -18.96 -2.56
N ASP A 62 0.50 -18.43 -1.40
CA ASP A 62 -0.11 -18.75 -0.12
C ASP A 62 -1.31 -17.83 0.14
N ASP A 63 -2.47 -18.42 0.37
CA ASP A 63 -3.72 -17.68 0.67
C ASP A 63 -3.69 -16.96 2.02
N ARG A 64 -2.74 -17.30 2.91
CA ARG A 64 -2.55 -16.60 4.20
C ARG A 64 -1.80 -15.29 4.03
N ARG A 65 -2.28 -14.46 3.11
CA ARG A 65 -1.68 -13.19 2.68
C ARG A 65 -1.91 -12.02 3.63
N ILE A 66 -2.57 -12.23 4.77
CA ILE A 66 -2.79 -11.19 5.77
C ILE A 66 -1.74 -11.34 6.87
N LEU A 67 -0.84 -10.37 6.96
CA LEU A 67 0.15 -10.27 8.03
C LEU A 67 -0.47 -9.52 9.22
N GLU A 68 -0.83 -10.26 10.27
CA GLU A 68 -1.14 -9.67 11.56
C GLU A 68 0.14 -9.55 12.39
N TYR A 69 0.33 -8.42 13.07
CA TYR A 69 1.46 -8.21 13.97
C TYR A 69 1.12 -7.21 15.08
N GLU A 70 1.84 -7.33 16.20
CA GLU A 70 1.80 -6.34 17.28
C GLU A 70 2.89 -5.28 17.03
N GLU A 71 2.49 -4.05 16.75
CA GLU A 71 3.39 -2.90 16.71
C GLU A 71 3.46 -2.24 18.09
N ARG A 72 4.65 -2.21 18.67
CA ARG A 72 4.92 -1.57 19.96
C ARG A 72 5.58 -0.22 19.76
N ARG A 73 4.93 0.80 20.28
CA ARG A 73 5.50 2.15 20.45
C ARG A 73 5.47 2.49 21.93
N ASN A 74 6.64 2.66 22.53
CA ASN A 74 6.81 2.85 23.97
C ASN A 74 6.22 1.66 24.76
N ARG A 75 5.34 1.90 25.74
CA ARG A 75 4.69 0.85 26.55
C ARG A 75 3.37 0.34 25.98
N ARG A 76 2.93 0.82 24.81
CA ARG A 76 1.65 0.44 24.19
C ARG A 76 1.88 -0.44 22.96
N GLY A 77 1.17 -1.55 22.89
CA GLY A 77 1.13 -2.46 21.74
C GLY A 77 -0.21 -2.36 21.03
N PHE A 78 -0.18 -2.31 19.70
CA PHE A 78 -1.38 -2.28 18.87
C PHE A 78 -1.31 -3.41 17.85
N ILE A 79 -2.40 -4.17 17.71
CA ILE A 79 -2.51 -5.17 16.65
C ILE A 79 -2.80 -4.43 15.34
N LYS A 80 -2.02 -4.75 14.32
CA LYS A 80 -2.18 -4.26 12.96
C LYS A 80 -2.31 -5.42 11.98
N TYR A 81 -2.98 -5.15 10.88
CA TYR A 81 -3.15 -6.05 9.76
C TYR A 81 -2.57 -5.38 8.52
N ARG A 82 -1.85 -6.17 7.71
CA ARG A 82 -1.36 -5.77 6.41
C ARG A 82 -1.71 -6.84 5.40
N GLU A 83 -2.37 -6.45 4.33
CA GLU A 83 -2.65 -7.31 3.19
C GLU A 83 -1.42 -7.31 2.29
N LEU A 84 -1.00 -8.50 1.87
CA LEU A 84 0.09 -8.70 0.91
C LEU A 84 -0.52 -9.01 -0.45
N ASP A 85 -0.06 -8.33 -1.50
CA ASP A 85 -0.60 -8.51 -2.85
C ASP A 85 -0.28 -9.92 -3.39
N GLY A 86 0.91 -10.42 -3.06
CA GLY A 86 1.30 -11.81 -3.27
C GLY A 86 2.26 -12.31 -2.19
N LEU A 87 2.13 -13.58 -1.83
CA LEU A 87 3.00 -14.26 -0.88
C LEU A 87 3.28 -15.66 -1.43
N HIS A 88 4.55 -16.03 -1.50
CA HIS A 88 4.99 -17.39 -1.76
C HIS A 88 5.84 -17.87 -0.60
N ILE A 89 5.58 -19.07 -0.09
CA ILE A 89 6.35 -19.67 1.00
C ILE A 89 6.90 -21.02 0.52
N ALA A 90 8.22 -21.13 0.51
CA ALA A 90 8.92 -22.38 0.20
C ALA A 90 9.89 -22.72 1.33
N ALA A 91 9.62 -23.82 2.03
CA ALA A 91 10.40 -24.31 3.17
C ALA A 91 10.65 -23.26 4.26
N ARG A 92 11.79 -22.57 4.21
CA ARG A 92 12.24 -21.57 5.19
C ARG A 92 12.34 -20.16 4.61
N THR A 93 11.82 -19.96 3.40
CA THR A 93 11.87 -18.69 2.68
C THR A 93 10.47 -18.19 2.45
N ALA A 94 10.25 -16.90 2.74
CA ALA A 94 9.06 -16.18 2.30
C ALA A 94 9.45 -15.20 1.20
N HIS A 95 8.62 -15.10 0.16
CA HIS A 95 8.78 -14.13 -0.92
C HIS A 95 7.49 -13.31 -1.03
N VAL A 96 7.61 -12.02 -0.75
CA VAL A 96 6.48 -11.09 -0.80
C VAL A 96 6.53 -10.27 -2.09
N PHE A 97 5.38 -10.10 -2.71
CA PHE A 97 5.18 -9.27 -3.88
C PHE A 97 4.27 -8.08 -3.54
N GLU A 98 4.70 -6.88 -3.93
CA GLU A 98 3.87 -5.66 -3.93
C GLU A 98 3.63 -5.25 -5.38
N ILE A 99 2.37 -5.08 -5.77
CA ILE A 99 1.98 -4.71 -7.12
C ILE A 99 1.54 -3.25 -7.12
N LYS A 100 2.14 -2.43 -8.00
CA LYS A 100 1.83 -1.00 -8.09
C LYS A 100 1.65 -0.57 -9.54
N ALA A 101 0.49 -0.04 -9.89
CA ALA A 101 0.30 0.74 -11.11
C ALA A 101 0.58 2.23 -10.83
N SER A 102 1.51 2.84 -11.55
CA SER A 102 1.91 4.24 -11.31
C SER A 102 2.37 4.96 -12.57
N ARG A 103 2.14 6.28 -12.61
CA ARG A 103 2.72 7.21 -13.61
C ARG A 103 3.98 7.92 -13.09
N SER A 104 4.37 7.65 -11.84
CA SER A 104 5.51 8.28 -11.20
C SER A 104 6.40 7.23 -10.56
N ALA A 105 7.69 7.27 -10.88
CA ALA A 105 8.71 6.44 -10.25
C ALA A 105 8.85 6.76 -8.74
N SER A 106 8.47 7.97 -8.29
CA SER A 106 8.51 8.35 -6.88
C SER A 106 7.66 7.45 -5.96
N ALA A 107 6.64 6.78 -6.52
CA ALA A 107 5.82 5.79 -5.79
C ALA A 107 6.66 4.61 -5.25
N LEU A 108 7.80 4.30 -5.90
CA LEU A 108 8.72 3.25 -5.47
C LEU A 108 9.32 3.53 -4.09
N ARG A 109 9.57 4.80 -3.75
CA ARG A 109 10.15 5.15 -2.43
C ARG A 109 9.26 4.68 -1.28
N ARG A 110 7.95 4.90 -1.42
CA ARG A 110 6.96 4.47 -0.43
C ARG A 110 6.85 2.94 -0.38
N ALA A 111 6.81 2.30 -1.55
CA ALA A 111 6.73 0.85 -1.66
C ALA A 111 7.94 0.16 -1.00
N ILE A 112 9.16 0.67 -1.20
CA ILE A 112 10.37 0.15 -0.56
C ILE A 112 10.25 0.22 0.96
N GLY A 113 9.88 1.36 1.53
CA GLY A 113 9.74 1.50 2.98
C GLY A 113 8.70 0.52 3.55
N GLN A 114 7.56 0.36 2.86
CA GLN A 114 6.52 -0.60 3.24
C GLN A 114 6.99 -2.05 3.16
N LEU A 115 7.75 -2.41 2.13
CA LEU A 115 8.28 -3.75 1.95
C LEU A 115 9.44 -4.06 2.90
N GLN A 116 10.30 -3.09 3.20
CA GLN A 116 11.36 -3.25 4.20
C GLN A 116 10.76 -3.47 5.60
N GLU A 117 9.69 -2.74 5.94
CA GLU A 117 8.92 -2.99 7.17
C GLU A 117 8.33 -4.41 7.17
N THR A 118 7.69 -4.81 6.07
CA THR A 118 7.10 -6.15 5.91
C THR A 118 8.17 -7.25 6.04
N ARG A 119 9.34 -7.06 5.42
CA ARG A 119 10.50 -7.93 5.54
C ARG A 119 10.97 -8.06 6.98
N ALA A 120 11.08 -6.94 7.70
CA ALA A 120 11.50 -6.94 9.10
C ALA A 120 10.53 -7.73 10.00
N ILE A 121 9.22 -7.62 9.76
CA ILE A 121 8.20 -8.36 10.52
C ILE A 121 8.25 -9.85 10.16
N LEU A 122 8.29 -10.19 8.88
CA LEU A 122 8.32 -11.58 8.42
C LEU A 122 9.61 -12.31 8.80
N ARG A 123 10.73 -11.60 8.97
CA ARG A 123 11.99 -12.18 9.48
C ARG A 123 11.88 -12.79 10.88
N LEU A 124 10.84 -12.45 11.63
CA LEU A 124 10.52 -13.10 12.92
C LEU A 124 9.89 -14.49 12.73
N LEU A 125 9.36 -14.80 11.54
CA LEU A 125 8.75 -16.09 11.19
C LEU A 125 9.67 -16.93 10.30
N TYR A 126 10.35 -16.29 9.34
CA TYR A 126 11.17 -16.94 8.33
C TYR A 126 12.59 -16.39 8.33
N PRO A 127 13.65 -17.23 8.30
CA PRO A 127 15.02 -16.76 8.29
C PRO A 127 15.38 -15.98 7.02
N VAL A 128 14.75 -16.31 5.88
CA VAL A 128 15.00 -15.65 4.59
C VAL A 128 13.69 -15.04 4.11
N VAL A 129 13.71 -13.75 3.82
CA VAL A 129 12.55 -13.02 3.30
C VAL A 129 12.98 -12.17 2.11
N ALA A 130 12.60 -12.61 0.92
CA ALA A 130 12.73 -11.82 -0.30
C ALA A 130 11.51 -10.91 -0.46
N VAL A 131 11.73 -9.73 -1.06
CA VAL A 131 10.61 -8.84 -1.42
C VAL A 131 10.81 -8.31 -2.84
N THR A 132 9.72 -8.18 -3.58
CA THR A 132 9.75 -7.75 -4.97
C THR A 132 8.59 -6.82 -5.27
N ILE A 133 8.87 -5.73 -5.98
CA ILE A 133 7.87 -4.83 -6.52
C ILE A 133 7.60 -5.24 -7.96
N LEU A 134 6.32 -5.47 -8.30
CA LEU A 134 5.85 -5.54 -9.67
C LEU A 134 5.25 -4.18 -10.04
N LEU A 135 6.02 -3.37 -10.76
CA LEU A 135 5.62 -2.04 -11.20
C LEU A 135 4.94 -2.13 -12.56
N VAL A 136 3.66 -1.77 -12.61
CA VAL A 136 2.95 -1.50 -13.86
C VAL A 136 3.17 -0.03 -14.20
N ASP A 137 3.95 0.20 -15.24
CA ASP A 137 4.23 1.52 -15.75
C ASP A 137 3.05 2.03 -16.58
N THR A 138 2.45 3.11 -16.13
CA THR A 138 1.31 3.76 -16.77
C THR A 138 1.63 5.17 -17.25
N GLY A 139 2.92 5.45 -17.51
CA GLY A 139 3.39 6.71 -18.09
C GLY A 139 4.55 7.38 -17.34
N ILE A 140 5.48 6.61 -16.78
CA ILE A 140 6.74 7.14 -16.25
C ILE A 140 7.62 7.55 -17.44
N PRO A 141 8.11 8.80 -17.50
CA PRO A 141 8.97 9.24 -18.60
C PRO A 141 10.24 8.38 -18.70
N ALA A 142 10.50 7.87 -19.90
CA ALA A 142 11.64 6.99 -20.15
C ALA A 142 12.97 7.75 -20.20
N ASP A 143 12.95 8.96 -20.73
CA ASP A 143 14.11 9.82 -20.94
C ASP A 143 13.74 11.31 -20.80
N GLN A 144 14.76 12.16 -20.97
CA GLN A 144 14.64 13.60 -20.86
C GLN A 144 13.72 14.20 -21.93
N GLU A 145 13.69 13.64 -23.14
CA GLU A 145 12.84 14.12 -24.24
C GLU A 145 11.37 13.86 -23.93
N ALA A 146 11.02 12.65 -23.50
CA ALA A 146 9.67 12.29 -23.07
C ALA A 146 9.21 13.14 -21.88
N LEU A 147 10.11 13.44 -20.94
CA LEU A 147 9.83 14.32 -19.82
C LEU A 147 9.55 15.76 -20.27
N GLU A 148 10.37 16.30 -21.17
CA GLU A 148 10.18 17.65 -21.72
C GLU A 148 8.88 17.76 -22.51
N ALA A 149 8.56 16.75 -23.32
CA ALA A 149 7.29 16.65 -24.02
C ALA A 149 6.09 16.62 -23.05
N LEU A 150 6.19 15.85 -21.96
CA LEU A 150 5.15 15.79 -20.94
C LEU A 150 4.96 17.14 -20.22
N MET A 151 6.06 17.82 -19.88
CA MET A 151 6.02 19.13 -19.22
C MET A 151 5.56 20.26 -20.17
N SER A 152 5.66 20.06 -21.47
CA SER A 152 5.21 21.00 -22.51
C SER A 152 3.80 20.69 -23.05
N SER A 153 3.15 19.65 -22.52
CA SER A 153 1.80 19.25 -22.94
C SER A 153 0.74 20.28 -22.54
N GLU A 154 -0.48 20.15 -23.09
CA GLU A 154 -1.60 21.04 -22.78
C GLU A 154 -1.97 21.05 -21.28
N ARG A 155 -1.72 19.93 -20.59
CA ARG A 155 -1.98 19.75 -19.15
C ARG A 155 -0.77 19.08 -18.48
N PRO A 156 0.30 19.84 -18.19
CA PRO A 156 1.47 19.26 -17.55
C PRO A 156 1.17 18.93 -16.08
N PRO A 157 1.82 17.90 -15.51
CA PRO A 157 1.70 17.61 -14.10
C PRO A 157 2.19 18.80 -13.26
N PRO A 158 1.62 19.03 -12.06
CA PRO A 158 1.93 20.21 -11.23
C PRO A 158 3.37 20.23 -10.70
N ARG A 159 4.07 19.09 -10.75
CA ARG A 159 5.48 18.95 -10.41
C ARG A 159 6.16 18.13 -11.50
N ARG A 160 7.40 18.48 -11.81
CA ARG A 160 8.26 17.70 -12.70
C ARG A 160 8.32 16.24 -12.20
N PRO A 161 7.88 15.26 -13.00
CA PRO A 161 8.08 13.86 -12.66
C PRO A 161 9.56 13.50 -12.77
N GLU A 162 10.02 12.62 -11.89
CA GLU A 162 11.37 12.07 -11.96
C GLU A 162 11.45 10.99 -13.02
N LEU A 163 12.58 10.93 -13.72
CA LEU A 163 12.88 9.84 -14.65
C LEU A 163 13.04 8.53 -13.88
N PHE A 164 12.72 7.42 -14.55
CA PHE A 164 12.91 6.11 -13.94
C PHE A 164 14.38 5.87 -13.53
N ALA A 165 15.34 6.23 -14.39
CA ALA A 165 16.77 6.11 -14.11
C ALA A 165 17.21 6.95 -12.89
N GLU A 166 16.75 8.20 -12.78
CA GLU A 166 17.04 9.09 -11.63
C GLU A 166 16.58 8.44 -10.31
N VAL A 167 15.41 7.80 -10.31
CA VAL A 167 14.88 7.12 -9.12
C VAL A 167 15.65 5.85 -8.79
N LEU A 168 16.07 5.06 -9.78
CA LEU A 168 16.90 3.88 -9.56
C LEU A 168 18.26 4.25 -8.94
N GLU A 169 18.89 5.32 -9.43
CA GLU A 169 20.16 5.82 -8.89
C GLU A 169 20.00 6.31 -7.44
N ALA A 170 18.88 6.96 -7.13
CA ALA A 170 18.58 7.45 -5.79
C ALA A 170 18.22 6.34 -4.77
N LEU A 171 17.95 5.12 -5.23
CA LEU A 171 17.46 4.00 -4.39
C LEU A 171 18.39 2.79 -4.51
N PRO A 172 19.56 2.81 -3.85
CA PRO A 172 20.53 1.72 -3.93
C PRO A 172 19.99 0.39 -3.39
N ASP A 173 18.99 0.41 -2.52
CA ASP A 173 18.34 -0.80 -2.01
C ASP A 173 17.47 -1.50 -3.07
N LEU A 174 17.17 -0.84 -4.19
CA LEU A 174 16.34 -1.35 -5.27
C LEU A 174 17.20 -1.99 -6.36
N HIS A 175 16.90 -3.24 -6.70
CA HIS A 175 17.57 -3.98 -7.76
C HIS A 175 16.61 -4.20 -8.93
N PHE A 176 16.88 -3.55 -10.06
CA PHE A 176 16.10 -3.76 -11.28
C PHE A 176 16.40 -5.14 -11.87
N CYS A 177 15.36 -5.95 -12.02
CA CYS A 177 15.40 -7.29 -12.57
C CYS A 177 14.86 -7.26 -14.00
N THR A 178 15.55 -7.91 -14.94
CA THR A 178 15.08 -8.06 -16.33
C THR A 178 14.23 -9.30 -16.54
N SER A 179 14.24 -10.23 -15.58
CA SER A 179 13.41 -11.43 -15.61
C SER A 179 13.00 -11.87 -14.22
N PHE A 180 11.96 -12.69 -14.15
CA PHE A 180 11.39 -13.16 -12.89
C PHE A 180 12.39 -14.00 -12.08
N GLU A 181 13.24 -14.77 -12.73
CA GLU A 181 14.25 -15.64 -12.13
C GLU A 181 15.34 -14.86 -11.40
N GLN A 182 15.50 -13.57 -11.70
CA GLN A 182 16.43 -12.68 -11.02
C GLN A 182 15.85 -12.08 -9.74
N THR A 183 14.56 -12.30 -9.48
CA THR A 183 13.93 -11.90 -8.21
C THR A 183 14.32 -12.86 -7.09
N GLY A 184 14.04 -12.49 -5.84
CA GLY A 184 14.33 -13.37 -4.70
C GLY A 184 15.59 -13.01 -3.90
N ASP A 185 16.30 -11.92 -4.24
CA ASP A 185 17.37 -11.40 -3.40
C ASP A 185 16.81 -11.01 -2.01
N ALA A 186 17.39 -11.59 -0.95
CA ALA A 186 16.99 -11.36 0.43
C ALA A 186 17.55 -10.05 1.01
N GLU A 187 18.55 -9.45 0.35
CA GLU A 187 19.23 -8.24 0.79
C GLU A 187 18.64 -7.00 0.13
N ARG A 188 18.38 -7.03 -1.18
CA ARG A 188 17.79 -5.91 -1.92
C ARG A 188 16.32 -6.12 -2.24
N VAL A 189 15.61 -5.05 -2.60
CA VAL A 189 14.23 -5.13 -3.09
C VAL A 189 14.30 -5.38 -4.60
N GLY A 190 13.76 -6.50 -5.07
CA GLY A 190 13.65 -6.76 -6.51
C GLY A 190 12.63 -5.82 -7.15
N LEU A 191 12.86 -5.39 -8.38
CA LEU A 191 11.92 -4.60 -9.16
C LEU A 191 11.75 -5.21 -10.56
N LEU A 192 10.53 -5.64 -10.87
CA LEU A 192 10.12 -5.98 -12.23
C LEU A 192 9.19 -4.89 -12.76
N ARG A 193 9.44 -4.45 -13.99
CA ARG A 193 8.61 -3.45 -14.66
C ARG A 193 7.79 -4.12 -15.77
N PHE A 194 6.51 -3.82 -15.79
CA PHE A 194 5.54 -4.21 -16.81
C PHE A 194 5.02 -2.96 -17.49
N SER A 195 4.92 -2.99 -18.81
CA SER A 195 4.20 -1.99 -19.61
C SER A 195 2.69 -2.22 -19.54
N VAL A 196 1.90 -1.26 -20.02
CA VAL A 196 0.44 -1.44 -20.14
C VAL A 196 0.13 -2.56 -21.14
N GLU A 197 0.92 -2.66 -22.21
CA GLU A 197 0.84 -3.70 -23.23
C GLU A 197 1.08 -5.09 -22.63
N ASP A 198 2.02 -5.22 -21.69
CA ASP A 198 2.24 -6.48 -20.97
C ASP A 198 1.00 -6.88 -20.15
N ILE A 199 0.35 -5.92 -19.49
CA ILE A 199 -0.89 -6.19 -18.73
C ILE A 199 -2.05 -6.54 -19.66
N ILE A 200 -2.17 -5.88 -20.80
CA ILE A 200 -3.15 -6.23 -21.84
C ILE A 200 -2.89 -7.66 -22.34
N ALA A 201 -1.63 -8.05 -22.56
CA ALA A 201 -1.28 -9.39 -22.99
C ALA A 201 -1.62 -10.47 -21.93
N ILE A 202 -1.57 -10.11 -20.64
CA ILE A 202 -1.92 -11.01 -19.53
C ILE A 202 -3.44 -11.13 -19.34
N ALA A 203 -4.16 -10.00 -19.36
CA ALA A 203 -5.56 -9.95 -18.94
C ALA A 203 -6.57 -9.91 -20.10
N GLY A 204 -6.15 -9.50 -21.29
CA GLY A 204 -7.05 -9.08 -22.37
C GLY A 204 -7.55 -7.64 -22.18
N ALA A 205 -7.60 -6.86 -23.26
CA ALA A 205 -7.98 -5.45 -23.20
C ALA A 205 -9.42 -5.24 -22.71
N GLU A 206 -10.31 -6.17 -23.01
CA GLU A 206 -11.72 -6.17 -22.61
C GLU A 206 -11.94 -6.27 -21.09
N ASN A 207 -10.92 -6.71 -20.35
CA ASN A 207 -10.96 -6.85 -18.89
C ASN A 207 -10.34 -5.65 -18.16
N LEU A 208 -9.90 -4.63 -18.90
CA LEU A 208 -9.13 -3.50 -18.39
C LEU A 208 -9.85 -2.16 -18.65
N ALA A 209 -9.88 -1.32 -17.63
CA ALA A 209 -10.31 0.07 -17.70
C ALA A 209 -9.19 0.90 -18.32
N LEU A 210 -9.15 1.01 -19.65
CA LEU A 210 -8.07 1.70 -20.38
C LEU A 210 -8.42 3.15 -20.78
N ALA A 211 -9.68 3.57 -20.63
CA ALA A 211 -10.15 4.90 -21.01
C ALA A 211 -9.78 5.97 -19.96
N TRP A 212 -8.49 6.21 -19.74
CA TRP A 212 -7.99 7.15 -18.72
C TRP A 212 -8.10 8.62 -19.12
N GLU A 213 -8.22 8.90 -20.42
CA GLU A 213 -8.32 10.27 -20.94
C GLU A 213 -9.54 11.01 -20.37
N GLU A 214 -10.61 10.27 -20.05
CA GLU A 214 -11.83 10.83 -19.44
C GLU A 214 -11.61 11.26 -17.98
N ASP A 215 -10.75 10.54 -17.23
CA ASP A 215 -10.36 10.92 -15.86
C ASP A 215 -9.51 12.20 -15.84
N ASP A 216 -8.63 12.37 -16.84
CA ASP A 216 -7.74 13.53 -16.97
C ASP A 216 -8.50 14.80 -17.43
N LEU A 217 -9.76 14.66 -17.89
CA LEU A 217 -10.66 15.79 -18.24
C LEU A 217 -11.30 16.44 -17.02
N GLU A 218 -11.55 15.68 -15.95
CA GLU A 218 -12.08 16.21 -14.71
C GLU A 218 -10.96 16.96 -13.96
N PRO A 219 -11.14 18.23 -13.57
CA PRO A 219 -10.11 18.94 -12.83
C PRO A 219 -9.79 18.18 -11.55
N ASP A 220 -8.50 17.99 -11.28
CA ASP A 220 -8.01 17.65 -9.95
C ASP A 220 -8.39 18.81 -9.04
N GLU A 221 -9.56 18.72 -8.40
CA GLU A 221 -9.91 19.62 -7.33
C GLU A 221 -8.75 19.61 -6.32
N PRO A 222 -8.30 20.79 -5.86
CA PRO A 222 -7.27 20.84 -4.85
C PRO A 222 -7.70 19.91 -3.72
N PRO A 223 -6.81 19.03 -3.23
CA PRO A 223 -7.18 18.06 -2.21
C PRO A 223 -7.91 18.82 -1.13
N GLU A 224 -9.18 18.46 -0.87
CA GLU A 224 -9.96 19.09 0.20
C GLU A 224 -9.02 19.21 1.38
N PRO A 225 -8.84 20.41 1.95
CA PRO A 225 -7.95 20.58 3.08
C PRO A 225 -8.35 19.49 4.06
N ARG A 226 -7.42 18.56 4.33
CA ARG A 226 -7.69 17.47 5.27
C ARG A 226 -8.32 18.14 6.47
N PRO A 227 -9.52 17.75 6.92
CA PRO A 227 -10.10 18.38 8.08
C PRO A 227 -9.01 18.32 9.16
N THR A 228 -8.62 19.49 9.67
CA THR A 228 -7.70 19.62 10.80
C THR A 228 -8.36 19.14 12.10
N SER A 229 -9.34 18.24 12.00
CA SER A 229 -9.85 17.46 13.11
C SER A 229 -8.88 16.31 13.37
N SER A 230 -7.89 16.62 14.20
CA SER A 230 -7.20 15.64 15.03
C SER A 230 -8.21 14.92 15.95
N LEU A 231 -8.85 13.88 15.45
CA LEU A 231 -9.61 12.88 16.23
C LEU A 231 -9.46 11.56 15.44
N TYR A 232 -8.50 10.67 15.66
CA TYR A 232 -7.93 10.18 16.91
C TYR A 232 -6.44 9.86 16.75
N THR A 233 -5.61 10.71 17.35
CA THR A 233 -4.32 10.32 17.94
C THR A 233 -4.62 10.04 19.40
N THR A 234 -4.50 8.80 19.89
CA THR A 234 -4.42 8.55 21.34
C THR A 234 -3.01 8.87 21.81
N SER A 235 -2.69 10.16 21.81
CA SER A 235 -1.54 10.77 22.47
C SER A 235 -1.98 12.16 22.91
N GLU A 236 -2.38 12.29 24.17
CA GLU A 236 -2.46 13.62 24.78
C GLU A 236 -1.03 14.20 24.86
N PRO A 237 -0.83 15.48 24.54
CA PRO A 237 0.36 16.20 24.93
C PRO A 237 0.04 17.04 26.17
N ASN A 238 0.56 16.66 27.34
CA ASN A 238 1.14 17.62 28.28
C ASN A 238 1.91 16.92 29.41
N GLU A 239 3.20 17.27 29.53
CA GLU A 239 3.88 17.37 30.82
C GLU A 239 3.46 18.74 31.39
N THR A 240 2.89 18.92 32.59
CA THR A 240 3.39 18.59 33.94
C THR A 240 2.22 18.41 34.97
N PRO A 241 2.46 17.86 36.19
CA PRO A 241 1.50 17.06 37.02
C PRO A 241 0.91 17.82 38.23
N PRO A 242 0.29 17.14 39.22
CA PRO A 242 -0.91 16.28 39.23
C PRO A 242 -2.05 16.93 40.07
N ASP A 243 -3.32 16.59 39.77
CA ASP A 243 -4.44 16.40 40.71
C ASP A 243 -5.81 16.62 40.03
N ASP A 244 -6.79 15.90 40.56
CA ASP A 244 -8.24 16.00 40.40
C ASP A 244 -8.88 15.40 39.13
N ASP A 245 -9.28 14.13 39.31
CA ASP A 245 -10.64 13.60 39.17
C ASP A 245 -11.51 13.99 37.96
N ASP A 246 -11.98 12.93 37.29
CA ASP A 246 -13.29 12.80 36.65
C ASP A 246 -13.72 13.91 35.69
N ASP A 247 -13.51 13.70 34.38
CA ASP A 247 -14.56 14.05 33.39
C ASP A 247 -14.30 13.38 32.02
N ASN A 248 -14.64 12.09 31.90
CA ASN A 248 -14.89 11.50 30.59
C ASN A 248 -16.32 11.92 30.13
N PRO A 249 -16.49 12.66 29.03
CA PRO A 249 -17.79 13.13 28.55
C PRO A 249 -18.79 11.99 28.25
N MET A 250 -18.28 10.79 28.00
CA MET A 250 -19.09 9.59 27.79
C MET A 250 -19.68 9.04 29.11
N ALA A 251 -18.95 9.17 30.23
CA ALA A 251 -19.44 8.78 31.55
C ALA A 251 -20.50 9.77 32.10
N ALA A 252 -20.40 11.05 31.74
CA ALA A 252 -21.42 12.06 32.05
C ALA A 252 -22.73 11.82 31.26
N ALA A 253 -22.61 11.39 29.99
CA ALA A 253 -23.77 11.07 29.15
C ALA A 253 -24.52 9.81 29.64
N MET A 254 -23.81 8.77 30.08
CA MET A 254 -24.43 7.55 30.62
C MET A 254 -25.15 7.79 31.96
N ARG A 255 -24.60 8.64 32.83
CA ARG A 255 -25.29 9.07 34.07
C ARG A 255 -26.56 9.87 33.78
N ARG A 256 -26.56 10.75 32.77
CA ARG A 256 -27.77 11.49 32.35
C ARG A 256 -28.83 10.59 31.71
N ALA A 257 -28.44 9.47 31.11
CA ALA A 257 -29.36 8.53 30.47
C ALA A 257 -29.95 7.48 31.43
N GLY A 258 -29.56 7.47 32.72
CA GLY A 258 -30.14 6.58 33.74
C GLY A 258 -29.83 5.09 33.55
N LEU A 259 -28.90 4.75 32.67
CA LEU A 259 -28.45 3.38 32.41
C LEU A 259 -27.21 3.12 33.28
N LYS A 260 -27.35 2.22 34.25
CA LYS A 260 -26.21 1.63 34.98
C LYS A 260 -25.64 0.45 34.23
#